data_AF-A0A534PUX0-F1
#
_entry.id   AF-A0A534PUX0-F1
#
_cell.length_a   1.000
_cell.length_b   1.000
_cell.length_c   1.000
_cell.angle_alpha   90.00
_cell.angle_beta   90.00
_cell.angle_gamma   90.00
#
_symmetry.space_group_name_H-M   'P 1'
#
loop_
_entity.id
_entity.type
_entity.pdbx_description
1 polymer ?
#
loop_
_entity_poly.entity_id
_entity_poly.type
_entity_poly.pdbx_seq_one_letter_code
_entity_poly.pdbx_strand_id
1 'polypeptide(L)'
;MAFEENLALRELLPHYPGARAGVREMQVQCDGGEMFLYPFGAIVFHDVPAERRDAELARLHKLRPGLTTQVVRESFTVREEPGAEVDIVSGTLMVDRFGPTRAAVVGLIVAQSAAMEYYERIVADLFARTTALVDPLEKSGSVPLQTRRLHQFIGQAIGTRSEVINVLTLLDKPDATWDDPALDRIYDDLRAEFDLVDRYGTLTQKLEGVQDALELVLDVARDRRMWPPAARVGGCPPQTCRERLGSVPSCSW
;
A
#
# COMPACT_ATOMS: atom_id res chain seq x y z
N MET A 1 2.92 13.92 -3.46
CA MET A 1 1.53 13.44 -3.66
C MET A 1 1.56 12.01 -4.15
N ALA A 2 0.52 11.22 -3.92
CA ALA A 2 0.38 9.82 -4.36
C ALA A 2 -1.05 9.55 -4.89
N PHE A 3 -1.19 8.63 -5.84
CA PHE A 3 -2.45 8.35 -6.56
C PHE A 3 -2.70 6.85 -6.74
N GLU A 4 -3.97 6.51 -6.99
CA GLU A 4 -4.44 5.16 -7.35
C GLU A 4 -3.78 4.65 -8.64
N GLU A 5 -3.50 3.35 -8.70
CA GLU A 5 -2.25 2.84 -9.27
C GLU A 5 -2.25 2.41 -10.75
N ASN A 6 -1.05 2.06 -11.25
CA ASN A 6 -0.73 1.93 -12.67
C ASN A 6 -1.04 3.21 -13.45
N LEU A 7 -0.40 4.30 -13.02
CA LEU A 7 -0.30 5.51 -13.84
C LEU A 7 0.61 5.21 -15.03
N ALA A 8 0.00 4.76 -16.12
CA ALA A 8 0.69 4.49 -17.38
C ALA A 8 1.28 5.80 -17.94
N LEU A 9 2.50 6.14 -17.55
CA LEU A 9 3.19 7.40 -17.91
C LEU A 9 3.21 7.65 -19.43
N ARG A 10 3.22 6.56 -20.22
CA ARG A 10 3.15 6.60 -21.69
C ARG A 10 1.84 7.17 -22.23
N GLU A 11 0.73 7.07 -21.50
CA GLU A 11 -0.56 7.69 -21.84
C GLU A 11 -0.57 9.19 -21.55
N LEU A 12 0.31 9.67 -20.66
CA LEU A 12 0.42 11.09 -20.34
C LEU A 12 1.34 11.85 -21.31
N LEU A 13 2.29 11.17 -21.95
CA LEU A 13 3.23 11.76 -22.94
C LEU A 13 2.55 12.65 -24.01
N PRO A 14 1.43 12.27 -24.65
CA PRO A 14 0.76 13.13 -25.65
C PRO A 14 0.25 14.46 -25.08
N HIS A 15 0.04 14.53 -23.76
CA HIS A 15 -0.41 15.74 -23.08
C HIS A 15 0.77 16.61 -22.60
N TYR A 16 1.98 16.07 -22.50
CA TYR A 16 3.16 16.79 -22.02
C TYR A 16 4.26 16.86 -23.10
N PRO A 17 4.13 17.75 -24.09
CA PRO A 17 5.16 17.93 -25.12
C PRO A 17 6.48 18.37 -24.48
N GLY A 18 7.56 17.67 -24.81
CA GLY A 18 8.88 17.88 -24.20
C GLY A 18 9.16 17.07 -22.93
N ALA A 19 8.19 16.28 -22.43
CA ALA A 19 8.42 15.37 -21.32
C ALA A 19 9.42 14.25 -21.69
N ARG A 20 10.20 13.83 -20.70
CA ARG A 20 11.10 12.68 -20.78
C ARG A 20 10.54 11.57 -19.91
N ALA A 21 10.09 10.47 -20.52
CA ALA A 21 9.65 9.28 -19.78
C ALA A 21 10.72 8.19 -19.82
N GLY A 22 11.11 7.72 -18.63
CA GLY A 22 11.82 6.46 -18.42
C GLY A 22 10.86 5.35 -17.97
N VAL A 23 11.42 4.27 -17.43
CA VAL A 23 10.64 3.18 -16.82
C VAL A 23 10.12 3.57 -15.44
N ARG A 24 10.92 4.31 -14.67
CA ARG A 24 10.68 4.60 -13.25
C ARG A 24 9.95 5.94 -13.02
N GLU A 25 10.02 6.86 -13.97
CA GLU A 25 9.52 8.24 -13.84
C GLU A 25 9.28 8.91 -15.19
N MET A 26 8.47 9.98 -15.19
CA MET A 26 8.34 10.95 -16.28
C MET A 26 8.65 12.35 -15.75
N GLN A 27 9.67 12.98 -16.32
CA GLN A 27 10.08 14.36 -16.03
C GLN A 27 9.37 15.32 -17.00
N VAL A 28 8.76 16.36 -16.46
CA VAL A 28 8.05 17.43 -17.18
C VAL A 28 8.63 18.76 -16.75
N GLN A 29 9.00 19.61 -17.71
CA GLN A 29 9.43 20.98 -17.41
C GLN A 29 8.20 21.88 -17.22
N CYS A 30 8.25 22.75 -16.21
CA CYS A 30 7.16 23.63 -15.83
C CYS A 30 7.63 25.10 -15.77
N ASP A 31 6.71 26.05 -15.81
CA ASP A 31 7.03 27.47 -15.63
C ASP A 31 7.62 27.71 -14.22
N GLY A 32 8.94 27.87 -14.14
CA GLY A 32 9.69 28.13 -12.90
C GLY A 32 10.32 26.91 -12.23
N GLY A 33 10.19 25.70 -12.79
CA GLY A 33 10.74 24.48 -12.17
C GLY A 33 10.40 23.22 -12.96
N GLU A 34 10.29 22.09 -12.28
CA GLU A 34 9.99 20.80 -12.92
C GLU A 34 9.09 19.89 -12.08
N MET A 35 8.45 18.94 -12.75
CA MET A 35 7.53 17.97 -12.17
C MET A 35 7.98 16.56 -12.54
N PHE A 36 8.07 15.69 -11.54
CA PHE A 36 8.34 14.26 -11.69
C PHE A 36 7.05 13.48 -11.40
N LEU A 37 6.67 12.58 -12.30
CA LEU A 37 5.53 11.68 -12.15
C LEU A 37 6.00 10.22 -12.13
N TYR A 38 5.50 9.42 -11.19
CA TYR A 38 5.92 8.04 -10.98
C TYR A 38 4.78 7.04 -11.28
N PRO A 39 5.07 5.79 -11.73
CA PRO A 39 4.04 4.81 -12.11
C PRO A 39 3.08 4.42 -10.97
N PHE A 40 3.57 4.46 -9.73
CA PHE A 40 2.80 4.28 -8.50
C PHE A 40 1.98 5.52 -8.10
N GLY A 41 1.69 6.39 -9.07
CA GLY A 41 0.85 7.57 -8.87
C GLY A 41 1.51 8.68 -8.05
N ALA A 42 2.81 8.67 -7.79
CA ALA A 42 3.41 9.81 -7.10
C ALA A 42 3.68 11.00 -8.03
N ILE A 43 3.50 12.22 -7.50
CA ILE A 43 3.96 13.46 -8.13
C ILE A 43 4.72 14.30 -7.14
N VAL A 44 5.88 14.76 -7.60
CA VAL A 44 6.76 15.71 -6.91
C VAL A 44 7.02 16.91 -7.82
N PHE A 45 7.03 18.09 -7.19
CA PHE A 45 7.31 19.35 -7.85
C PHE A 45 8.58 19.95 -7.25
N HIS A 46 9.55 20.26 -8.09
CA HIS A 46 10.80 20.93 -7.75
C HIS A 46 10.69 22.39 -8.22
N ASP A 47 10.76 23.33 -7.27
CA ASP A 47 10.68 24.80 -7.46
C ASP A 47 9.44 25.36 -8.18
N VAL A 48 8.42 24.53 -8.48
CA VAL A 48 7.18 24.99 -9.12
C VAL A 48 6.30 25.81 -8.15
N PRO A 49 5.89 27.05 -8.50
CA PRO A 49 5.00 27.88 -7.67
C PRO A 49 3.66 27.22 -7.35
N ALA A 50 3.09 27.50 -6.16
CA ALA A 50 1.85 26.88 -5.69
C ALA A 50 0.69 26.92 -6.70
N GLU A 51 0.43 28.09 -7.30
CA GLU A 51 -0.61 28.28 -8.31
C GLU A 51 -0.42 27.38 -9.55
N ARG A 52 0.83 27.13 -9.94
CA ARG A 52 1.16 26.26 -11.07
C ARG A 52 1.08 24.79 -10.71
N ARG A 53 1.44 24.41 -9.48
CA ARG A 53 1.23 23.05 -8.94
C ARG A 53 -0.26 22.71 -8.94
N ASP A 54 -1.11 23.58 -8.40
CA ASP A 54 -2.55 23.36 -8.34
C ASP A 54 -3.19 23.30 -9.76
N ALA A 55 -2.69 24.10 -10.72
CA ALA A 55 -3.12 24.05 -12.12
C ALA A 55 -2.76 22.72 -12.82
N GLU A 56 -1.54 22.21 -12.63
CA GLU A 56 -1.13 20.92 -13.20
C GLU A 56 -1.85 19.74 -12.54
N LEU A 57 -2.13 19.80 -11.24
CA LEU A 57 -2.95 18.80 -10.56
C LEU A 57 -4.39 18.79 -11.08
N ALA A 58 -5.01 19.95 -11.27
CA ALA A 58 -6.34 20.05 -11.86
C ALA A 58 -6.38 19.51 -13.30
N ARG A 59 -5.30 19.74 -14.06
CA ARG A 59 -5.12 19.18 -15.41
C ARG A 59 -5.06 17.66 -15.39
N LEU A 60 -4.27 17.07 -14.49
CA LEU A 60 -4.11 15.62 -14.38
C LEU A 60 -5.38 14.92 -13.92
N HIS A 61 -6.11 15.47 -12.93
CA HIS A 61 -7.43 14.95 -12.54
C HIS A 61 -8.43 14.97 -13.71
N LYS A 62 -8.35 15.96 -14.61
CA LYS A 62 -9.19 16.03 -15.80
C LYS A 62 -8.81 14.99 -16.87
N LEU A 63 -7.53 14.63 -16.98
CA LEU A 63 -7.04 13.58 -17.88
C LEU A 63 -7.32 12.17 -17.33
N ARG A 64 -7.26 11.99 -16.01
CA ARG A 64 -7.46 10.72 -15.32
C ARG A 64 -8.42 10.95 -14.11
N PRO A 65 -9.75 10.89 -14.32
CA PRO A 65 -10.73 11.14 -13.25
C PRO A 65 -10.70 10.14 -12.09
N GLY A 66 -10.02 9.00 -12.24
CA GLY A 66 -9.74 8.02 -11.19
C GLY A 66 -8.47 8.27 -10.39
N LEU A 67 -7.81 9.43 -10.52
CA LEU A 67 -6.74 9.81 -9.59
C LEU A 67 -7.39 10.15 -8.23
N THR A 68 -6.91 9.51 -7.16
CA THR A 68 -7.43 9.76 -5.81
C THR A 68 -7.21 11.22 -5.39
N THR A 69 -8.23 11.82 -4.78
CA THR A 69 -8.16 13.19 -4.25
C THR A 69 -7.51 13.26 -2.86
N GLN A 70 -7.05 12.14 -2.31
CA GLN A 70 -6.26 12.10 -1.06
C GLN A 70 -4.82 12.56 -1.31
N VAL A 71 -4.67 13.87 -1.51
CA VAL A 71 -3.41 14.55 -1.73
C VAL A 71 -2.55 14.54 -0.46
N VAL A 72 -1.66 13.56 -0.35
CA VAL A 72 -0.52 13.60 0.58
C VAL A 72 0.46 14.70 0.15
N ARG A 73 0.70 15.68 1.02
CA ARG A 73 1.64 16.79 0.79
C ARG A 73 2.90 16.60 1.64
N GLU A 74 3.78 15.74 1.16
CA GLU A 74 5.18 15.72 1.59
C GLU A 74 5.92 16.94 1.01
N SER A 75 6.84 17.52 1.78
CA SER A 75 7.68 18.62 1.31
C SER A 75 9.05 18.59 1.97
N PHE A 76 10.10 18.58 1.17
CA PHE A 76 11.47 18.51 1.63
C PHE A 76 12.29 19.71 1.12
N THR A 77 13.25 20.19 1.90
CA THR A 77 14.08 21.36 1.57
C THR A 77 15.51 20.93 1.25
N VAL A 78 16.03 21.41 0.12
CA VAL A 78 17.44 21.28 -0.25
C VAL A 78 18.07 22.68 -0.25
N ARG A 79 19.30 22.80 0.24
CA ARG A 79 20.11 24.03 0.14
C ARG A 79 21.39 23.73 -0.62
N GLU A 80 21.61 24.49 -1.69
CA GLU A 80 22.88 24.54 -2.41
C GLU A 80 23.80 25.58 -1.77
N GLU A 81 24.91 25.13 -1.20
CA GLU A 81 25.97 25.97 -0.63
C GLU A 81 27.34 25.53 -1.21
N PRO A 82 28.01 26.37 -2.02
CA PRO A 82 29.23 25.97 -2.72
C PRO A 82 30.33 25.46 -1.77
N GLY A 83 30.69 24.18 -1.91
CA GLY A 83 31.70 23.52 -1.08
C GLY A 83 31.19 22.88 0.21
N ALA A 84 29.87 22.87 0.46
CA ALA A 84 29.27 22.07 1.52
C ALA A 84 29.44 20.56 1.24
N GLU A 85 29.66 19.77 2.28
CA GLU A 85 29.51 18.31 2.18
C GLU A 85 28.02 17.94 2.08
N VAL A 86 27.75 16.76 1.51
CA VAL A 86 26.42 16.13 1.59
C VAL A 86 26.18 15.76 3.05
N ASP A 87 25.13 16.31 3.64
CA ASP A 87 24.65 16.03 5.00
C ASP A 87 23.18 16.51 5.16
N ILE A 88 22.46 16.00 6.16
CA ILE A 88 21.11 16.47 6.52
C ILE A 88 21.17 17.24 7.84
N VAL A 89 21.05 18.56 7.74
CA VAL A 89 21.14 19.47 8.89
C VAL A 89 19.75 19.99 9.23
N SER A 90 19.16 19.49 10.32
CA SER A 90 17.81 19.87 10.80
C SER A 90 16.72 19.72 9.72
N GLY A 91 16.61 18.54 9.09
CA GLY A 91 15.61 18.26 8.05
C GLY A 91 15.82 19.04 6.74
N THR A 92 17.02 19.57 6.51
CA THR A 92 17.42 20.19 5.24
C THR A 92 18.63 19.46 4.68
N LEU A 93 18.54 18.97 3.44
CA LEU A 93 19.70 18.41 2.75
C LEU A 93 20.62 19.55 2.29
N MET A 94 21.88 19.51 2.71
CA MET A 94 22.94 20.39 2.26
C MET A 94 23.68 19.74 1.09
N VAL A 95 23.98 20.50 0.03
CA VAL A 95 24.76 20.02 -1.12
C VAL A 95 25.67 21.12 -1.69
N ASP A 96 26.81 20.73 -2.26
CA ASP A 96 27.69 21.62 -3.03
C ASP A 96 27.09 22.13 -4.34
N ARG A 97 26.17 21.35 -4.92
CA ARG A 97 25.43 21.63 -6.16
C ARG A 97 24.13 20.82 -6.24
N PHE A 98 23.02 21.42 -6.66
CA PHE A 98 21.77 20.71 -6.92
C PHE A 98 21.50 20.58 -8.43
N GLY A 99 22.15 19.58 -9.04
CA GLY A 99 21.95 19.24 -10.45
C GLY A 99 20.74 18.32 -10.68
N PRO A 100 20.29 18.14 -11.95
CA PRO A 100 19.09 17.38 -12.28
C PRO A 100 19.13 15.91 -11.83
N THR A 101 20.30 15.27 -11.81
CA THR A 101 20.46 13.90 -11.29
C THR A 101 20.16 13.81 -9.79
N ARG A 102 20.59 14.81 -9.01
CA ARG A 102 20.31 14.91 -7.58
C ARG A 102 18.82 15.25 -7.36
N ALA A 103 18.26 16.17 -8.16
CA ALA A 103 16.84 16.49 -8.11
C ALA A 103 15.94 15.27 -8.39
N ALA A 104 16.31 14.41 -9.35
CA ALA A 104 15.59 13.15 -9.61
C ALA A 104 15.66 12.17 -8.43
N VAL A 105 16.83 12.01 -7.78
CA VAL A 105 16.99 11.13 -6.59
C VAL A 105 16.21 11.67 -5.38
N VAL A 106 16.32 12.97 -5.08
CA VAL A 106 15.51 13.60 -4.02
C VAL A 106 14.01 13.47 -4.34
N GLY A 107 13.62 13.74 -5.59
CA GLY A 107 12.25 13.61 -6.07
C GLY A 107 11.70 12.19 -5.91
N LEU A 108 12.52 11.18 -6.20
CA LEU A 108 12.16 9.78 -6.02
C LEU A 108 11.92 9.46 -4.54
N ILE A 109 12.78 9.90 -3.62
CA ILE A 109 12.63 9.57 -2.19
C ILE A 109 11.45 10.34 -1.56
N VAL A 110 11.23 11.60 -1.94
CA VAL A 110 10.04 12.37 -1.54
C VAL A 110 8.75 11.73 -2.08
N ALA A 111 8.79 11.20 -3.31
CA ALA A 111 7.68 10.42 -3.88
C ALA A 111 7.41 9.13 -3.07
N GLN A 112 8.47 8.46 -2.60
CA GLN A 112 8.36 7.27 -1.75
C GLN A 112 7.69 7.57 -0.40
N SER A 113 8.12 8.61 0.33
CA SER A 113 7.46 8.99 1.60
C SER A 113 5.99 9.33 1.39
N ALA A 114 5.66 10.08 0.32
CA ALA A 114 4.29 10.43 -0.01
C ALA A 114 3.40 9.22 -0.36
N ALA A 115 3.96 8.20 -1.02
CA ALA A 115 3.27 6.95 -1.29
C ALA A 115 3.10 6.09 -0.03
N MET A 116 4.12 6.03 0.82
CA MET A 116 4.04 5.32 2.11
C MET A 116 2.89 5.84 2.98
N GLU A 117 2.72 7.16 3.12
CA GLU A 117 1.61 7.73 3.90
C GLU A 117 0.23 7.38 3.32
N TYR A 118 0.11 7.28 1.99
CA TYR A 118 -1.12 6.84 1.32
C TYR A 118 -1.46 5.39 1.67
N TYR A 119 -0.49 4.47 1.59
CA TYR A 119 -0.72 3.07 1.98
C TYR A 119 -0.93 2.87 3.47
N GLU A 120 -0.24 3.63 4.33
CA GLU A 120 -0.44 3.58 5.79
C GLU A 120 -1.92 3.84 6.16
N ARG A 121 -2.60 4.74 5.44
CA ARG A 121 -4.04 5.00 5.58
C ARG A 121 -4.91 3.84 5.07
N ILE A 122 -4.59 3.27 3.91
CA ILE A 122 -5.32 2.10 3.37
C ILE A 122 -5.20 0.91 4.32
N VAL A 123 -3.98 0.59 4.76
CA VAL A 123 -3.71 -0.53 5.67
C VAL A 123 -4.37 -0.33 7.03
N ALA A 124 -4.50 0.91 7.52
CA ALA A 124 -5.30 1.21 8.70
C ALA A 124 -6.80 0.89 8.52
N ASP A 125 -7.41 1.22 7.36
CA ASP A 125 -8.78 0.81 7.03
C ASP A 125 -8.93 -0.71 6.93
N LEU A 126 -8.01 -1.38 6.21
CA LEU A 126 -7.99 -2.84 6.09
C LEU A 126 -7.90 -3.51 7.48
N PHE A 127 -7.05 -2.99 8.38
CA PHE A 127 -6.91 -3.51 9.73
C PHE A 127 -8.20 -3.30 10.56
N ALA A 128 -8.75 -2.08 10.59
CA ALA A 128 -9.98 -1.78 11.33
C ALA A 128 -11.17 -2.63 10.85
N ARG A 129 -11.32 -2.82 9.54
CA ARG A 129 -12.33 -3.70 8.95
C ARG A 129 -12.10 -5.17 9.26
N THR A 130 -10.84 -5.60 9.39
CA THR A 130 -10.50 -6.97 9.81
C THR A 130 -10.86 -7.20 11.28
N THR A 131 -10.53 -6.27 12.17
CA THR A 131 -10.98 -6.29 13.58
C THR A 131 -12.49 -6.41 13.66
N ALA A 132 -13.24 -5.60 12.91
CA ALA A 132 -14.71 -5.65 12.87
C ALA A 132 -15.32 -6.98 12.38
N LEU A 133 -14.54 -7.85 11.69
CA LEU A 133 -14.96 -9.20 11.32
C LEU A 133 -14.61 -10.26 12.38
N VAL A 134 -13.56 -10.04 13.16
CA VAL A 134 -13.11 -10.93 14.24
C VAL A 134 -13.88 -10.66 15.54
N ASP A 135 -14.28 -9.42 15.80
CA ASP A 135 -15.07 -8.99 16.96
C ASP A 135 -16.31 -9.89 17.24
N PRO A 136 -17.16 -10.21 16.24
CA PRO A 136 -18.29 -11.12 16.44
C PRO A 136 -17.88 -12.59 16.64
N LEU A 137 -16.73 -13.01 16.08
CA LEU A 137 -16.20 -14.36 16.25
C LEU A 137 -15.76 -14.59 17.69
N GLU A 138 -15.10 -13.61 18.32
CA GLU A 138 -14.78 -13.63 19.76
C GLU A 138 -16.07 -13.68 20.61
N LYS A 139 -17.02 -12.77 20.35
CA LYS A 139 -18.19 -12.54 21.22
C LYS A 139 -19.30 -13.58 21.05
N SER A 140 -19.40 -14.25 19.90
CA SER A 140 -20.52 -15.14 19.56
C SER A 140 -20.11 -16.46 18.89
N GLY A 141 -18.81 -16.68 18.67
CA GLY A 141 -18.31 -17.82 17.90
C GLY A 141 -18.74 -17.80 16.43
N SER A 142 -19.21 -16.66 15.90
CA SER A 142 -19.84 -16.56 14.57
C SER A 142 -19.36 -15.35 13.77
N VAL A 143 -19.21 -15.53 12.46
CA VAL A 143 -18.84 -14.46 11.51
C VAL A 143 -20.09 -14.06 10.72
N PRO A 144 -20.67 -12.86 10.92
CA PRO A 144 -21.91 -12.43 10.27
C PRO A 144 -21.69 -11.90 8.84
N LEU A 145 -20.79 -12.51 8.06
CA LEU A 145 -20.41 -12.02 6.72
C LEU A 145 -20.76 -13.02 5.61
N GLN A 146 -21.31 -12.49 4.51
CA GLN A 146 -21.49 -13.26 3.27
C GLN A 146 -20.12 -13.62 2.68
N THR A 147 -19.86 -14.89 2.40
CA THR A 147 -18.59 -15.39 1.82
C THR A 147 -18.15 -14.63 0.55
N ARG A 148 -19.09 -14.14 -0.27
CA ARG A 148 -18.77 -13.29 -1.44
C ARG A 148 -18.09 -11.97 -1.03
N ARG A 149 -18.54 -11.32 0.05
CA ARG A 149 -17.93 -10.09 0.58
C ARG A 149 -16.56 -10.40 1.21
N LEU A 150 -16.41 -11.56 1.84
CA LEU A 150 -15.11 -12.00 2.38
C LEU A 150 -14.07 -12.20 1.26
N HIS A 151 -14.43 -12.90 0.18
CA HIS A 151 -13.54 -13.04 -0.98
C HIS A 151 -13.19 -11.70 -1.63
N GLN A 152 -14.13 -10.74 -1.70
CA GLN A 152 -13.83 -9.39 -2.21
C GLN A 152 -12.84 -8.65 -1.30
N PHE A 153 -12.95 -8.81 0.02
CA PHE A 153 -12.04 -8.18 0.97
C PHE A 153 -10.64 -8.83 0.96
N ILE A 154 -10.56 -10.16 0.87
CA ILE A 154 -9.30 -10.88 0.64
C ILE A 154 -8.64 -10.41 -0.67
N GLY A 155 -9.41 -10.31 -1.75
CA GLY A 155 -8.92 -9.79 -3.03
C GLY A 155 -8.36 -8.36 -2.93
N GLN A 156 -9.02 -7.48 -2.16
CA GLN A 156 -8.52 -6.13 -1.87
C GLN A 156 -7.20 -6.18 -1.08
N ALA A 157 -7.13 -6.96 0.00
CA ALA A 157 -5.93 -7.07 0.83
C ALA A 157 -4.74 -7.70 0.08
N ILE A 158 -4.99 -8.62 -0.85
CA ILE A 158 -3.96 -9.16 -1.76
C ILE A 158 -3.50 -8.09 -2.75
N GLY A 159 -4.43 -7.37 -3.38
CA GLY A 159 -4.15 -6.24 -4.28
C GLY A 159 -3.22 -5.23 -3.61
N THR A 160 -3.61 -4.67 -2.47
CA THR A 160 -2.82 -3.68 -1.73
C THR A 160 -1.44 -4.18 -1.30
N ARG A 161 -1.26 -5.49 -1.02
CA ARG A 161 0.08 -6.04 -0.76
C ARG A 161 0.93 -6.13 -2.03
N SER A 162 0.35 -6.55 -3.16
CA SER A 162 1.05 -6.56 -4.45
C SER A 162 1.41 -5.14 -4.92
N GLU A 163 0.54 -4.17 -4.69
CA GLU A 163 0.74 -2.73 -4.93
C GLU A 163 1.94 -2.21 -4.12
N VAL A 164 1.93 -2.38 -2.79
CA VAL A 164 3.03 -2.00 -1.89
C VAL A 164 4.37 -2.67 -2.26
N ILE A 165 4.36 -3.94 -2.69
CA ILE A 165 5.55 -4.65 -3.19
C ILE A 165 6.00 -4.13 -4.57
N ASN A 166 5.08 -3.79 -5.46
CA ASN A 166 5.41 -3.20 -6.77
C ASN A 166 6.04 -1.81 -6.62
N VAL A 167 5.62 -1.03 -5.61
CA VAL A 167 6.33 0.18 -5.25
C VAL A 167 7.77 -0.19 -4.92
N LEU A 168 8.05 -1.09 -3.95
CA LEU A 168 9.43 -1.51 -3.62
C LEU A 168 10.30 -1.88 -4.83
N THR A 169 9.79 -2.70 -5.75
CA THR A 169 10.59 -3.14 -6.90
C THR A 169 10.90 -1.99 -7.87
N LEU A 170 10.07 -0.93 -7.87
CA LEU A 170 10.38 0.34 -8.52
C LEU A 170 11.30 1.24 -7.67
N LEU A 171 11.59 0.91 -6.40
CA LEU A 171 12.43 1.67 -5.46
C LEU A 171 13.87 1.15 -5.27
N ASP A 172 14.33 0.13 -6.00
CA ASP A 172 15.73 -0.30 -5.96
C ASP A 172 16.70 0.88 -6.17
N LYS A 173 17.83 0.87 -5.46
CA LYS A 173 18.85 1.93 -5.50
C LYS A 173 19.18 2.34 -6.96
N PRO A 174 19.00 3.62 -7.37
CA PRO A 174 19.14 4.03 -8.77
C PRO A 174 20.55 3.78 -9.30
N ASP A 175 20.68 3.29 -10.54
CA ASP A 175 21.99 2.89 -11.08
C ASP A 175 23.05 4.01 -11.03
N ALA A 176 22.62 5.27 -11.20
CA ALA A 176 23.47 6.44 -11.11
C ALA A 176 24.16 6.64 -9.74
N THR A 177 23.65 6.03 -8.67
CA THR A 177 24.25 6.09 -7.32
C THR A 177 25.48 5.18 -7.17
N TRP A 178 25.64 4.14 -8.00
CA TRP A 178 26.82 3.27 -7.92
C TRP A 178 28.10 3.97 -8.41
N ASP A 179 27.96 4.97 -9.28
CA ASP A 179 29.06 5.71 -9.90
C ASP A 179 29.40 7.05 -9.20
N ASP A 180 28.50 7.57 -8.35
CA ASP A 180 28.65 8.85 -7.63
C ASP A 180 28.44 8.67 -6.11
N PRO A 181 29.51 8.61 -5.30
CA PRO A 181 29.42 8.48 -3.84
C PRO A 181 28.67 9.61 -3.13
N ALA A 182 28.59 10.80 -3.72
CA ALA A 182 27.80 11.89 -3.15
C ALA A 182 26.30 11.68 -3.41
N LEU A 183 25.94 11.16 -4.60
CA LEU A 183 24.57 10.77 -4.90
C LEU A 183 24.13 9.54 -4.09
N ASP A 184 25.05 8.62 -3.81
CA ASP A 184 24.82 7.50 -2.91
C ASP A 184 24.48 7.97 -1.49
N ARG A 185 25.33 8.84 -0.92
CA ARG A 185 25.08 9.43 0.40
C ARG A 185 23.75 10.18 0.45
N ILE A 186 23.41 10.99 -0.57
CA ILE A 186 22.08 11.63 -0.67
C ILE A 186 20.95 10.59 -0.61
N TYR A 187 21.12 9.45 -1.28
CA TYR A 187 20.09 8.41 -1.32
C TYR A 187 19.91 7.71 0.03
N ASP A 188 21.00 7.30 0.68
CA ASP A 188 20.95 6.61 1.97
C ASP A 188 20.52 7.55 3.12
N ASP A 189 21.06 8.78 3.18
CA ASP A 189 20.72 9.75 4.23
C ASP A 189 19.24 10.15 4.19
N LEU A 190 18.68 10.41 3.00
CA LEU A 190 17.25 10.74 2.86
C LEU A 190 16.33 9.55 3.17
N ARG A 191 16.75 8.32 2.85
CA ARG A 191 15.97 7.12 3.23
C ARG A 191 15.93 6.93 4.74
N ALA A 192 16.98 7.33 5.45
CA ALA A 192 17.02 7.36 6.91
C ALA A 192 16.15 8.49 7.48
N GLU A 193 16.28 9.72 6.97
CA GLU A 193 15.48 10.89 7.42
C GLU A 193 13.96 10.67 7.30
N PHE A 194 13.50 9.91 6.30
CA PHE A 194 12.09 9.56 6.10
C PHE A 194 11.66 8.21 6.73
N ASP A 195 12.54 7.54 7.49
CA ASP A 195 12.35 6.21 8.10
C ASP A 195 11.83 5.14 7.11
N LEU A 196 12.18 5.22 5.82
CA LEU A 196 11.46 4.48 4.77
C LEU A 196 11.58 2.96 4.89
N VAL A 197 12.71 2.46 5.40
CA VAL A 197 12.93 1.02 5.61
C VAL A 197 12.01 0.49 6.72
N ASP A 198 11.94 1.18 7.85
CA ASP A 198 11.19 0.75 9.04
C ASP A 198 9.69 0.96 8.86
N ARG A 199 9.28 2.07 8.23
CA ARG A 199 7.89 2.30 7.81
C ARG A 199 7.43 1.22 6.84
N TYR A 200 8.25 0.85 5.86
CA TYR A 200 7.93 -0.22 4.92
C TYR A 200 7.79 -1.59 5.61
N GLY A 201 8.74 -1.95 6.47
CA GLY A 201 8.68 -3.21 7.22
C GLY A 201 7.41 -3.31 8.07
N THR A 202 7.09 -2.22 8.78
CA THR A 202 5.86 -2.09 9.58
C THR A 202 4.59 -2.21 8.73
N LEU A 203 4.55 -1.58 7.56
CA LEU A 203 3.41 -1.62 6.63
C LEU A 203 3.17 -3.05 6.11
N THR A 204 4.26 -3.73 5.71
CA THR A 204 4.21 -5.10 5.19
C THR A 204 3.75 -6.09 6.25
N GLN A 205 4.29 -5.99 7.47
CA GLN A 205 3.88 -6.83 8.60
C GLN A 205 2.39 -6.67 8.94
N LYS A 206 1.86 -5.45 8.88
CA LYS A 206 0.42 -5.17 9.08
C LYS A 206 -0.44 -5.81 7.97
N LEU A 207 0.01 -5.74 6.71
CA LEU A 207 -0.68 -6.36 5.57
C LEU A 207 -0.69 -7.89 5.67
N GLU A 208 0.42 -8.50 6.10
CA GLU A 208 0.51 -9.94 6.35
C GLU A 208 -0.47 -10.36 7.47
N GLY A 209 -0.48 -9.66 8.61
CA GLY A 209 -1.44 -9.93 9.69
C GLY A 209 -2.90 -9.77 9.29
N VAL A 210 -3.22 -8.86 8.35
CA VAL A 210 -4.57 -8.76 7.75
C VAL A 210 -4.89 -9.99 6.88
N GLN A 211 -3.96 -10.44 6.05
CA GLN A 211 -4.16 -11.59 5.18
C GLN A 211 -4.37 -12.87 6.00
N ASP A 212 -3.49 -13.15 6.96
CA ASP A 212 -3.58 -14.29 7.88
C ASP A 212 -4.93 -14.33 8.62
N ALA A 213 -5.37 -13.18 9.16
CA ALA A 213 -6.64 -13.08 9.86
C ALA A 213 -7.85 -13.33 8.93
N LEU A 214 -7.80 -12.85 7.68
CA LEU A 214 -8.88 -13.07 6.72
C LEU A 214 -8.94 -14.53 6.22
N GLU A 215 -7.81 -15.23 6.11
CA GLU A 215 -7.76 -16.66 5.81
C GLU A 215 -8.38 -17.48 6.94
N LEU A 216 -8.01 -17.22 8.20
CA LEU A 216 -8.60 -17.86 9.38
C LEU A 216 -10.12 -17.64 9.46
N VAL A 217 -10.58 -16.40 9.21
CA VAL A 217 -12.02 -16.06 9.17
C VAL A 217 -12.74 -16.80 8.02
N LEU A 218 -12.08 -17.00 6.87
CA LEU A 218 -12.63 -17.76 5.75
C LEU A 218 -12.78 -19.25 6.07
N ASP A 219 -11.81 -19.86 6.74
CA ASP A 219 -11.88 -21.27 7.10
C ASP A 219 -12.91 -21.54 8.19
N VAL A 220 -13.04 -20.69 9.20
CA VAL A 220 -14.16 -20.74 10.16
C VAL A 220 -15.52 -20.61 9.46
N ALA A 221 -15.62 -19.73 8.45
CA ALA A 221 -16.84 -19.56 7.66
C ALA A 221 -17.12 -20.75 6.70
N ARG A 222 -16.11 -21.53 6.33
CA ARG A 222 -16.23 -22.78 5.55
C ARG A 222 -16.66 -23.95 6.44
N ASP A 223 -16.02 -24.15 7.58
CA ASP A 223 -16.32 -25.26 8.48
C ASP A 223 -17.76 -25.22 9.02
N ARG A 224 -18.25 -24.02 9.40
CA ARG A 224 -19.67 -23.80 9.74
C ARG A 224 -20.67 -24.09 8.61
N ARG A 225 -20.26 -24.16 7.35
CA ARG A 225 -21.11 -24.63 6.24
C ARG A 225 -21.16 -26.16 6.17
N MET A 226 -20.11 -26.85 6.64
CA MET A 226 -20.08 -28.30 6.76
C MET A 226 -20.91 -28.77 7.97
N TRP A 227 -20.92 -28.01 9.07
CA TRP A 227 -21.78 -28.25 10.23
C TRP A 227 -22.69 -27.05 10.57
N PRO A 228 -23.84 -26.88 9.88
CA PRO A 228 -24.82 -25.87 10.26
C PRO A 228 -25.40 -26.17 11.66
N PRO A 229 -25.73 -25.15 12.50
CA PRO A 229 -26.21 -25.36 13.88
C PRO A 229 -27.44 -26.29 14.00
N ALA A 230 -28.24 -26.41 12.94
CA ALA A 230 -29.41 -27.29 12.88
C ALA A 230 -29.07 -28.80 12.89
N ALA A 231 -27.82 -29.19 12.58
CA ALA A 231 -27.40 -30.60 12.57
C ALA A 231 -27.32 -31.25 13.98
N ARG A 232 -27.62 -30.49 15.05
CA ARG A 232 -27.65 -30.99 16.43
C ARG A 232 -29.06 -31.23 17.01
N VAL A 233 -30.10 -31.27 16.16
CA VAL A 233 -31.46 -31.70 16.54
C VAL A 233 -31.85 -32.94 15.74
N GLY A 234 -31.21 -34.07 16.08
CA GLY A 234 -31.54 -35.41 15.61
C GLY A 234 -31.88 -36.30 16.80
N GLY A 235 -32.93 -35.96 17.55
CA GLY A 235 -33.40 -36.78 18.65
C GLY A 235 -33.81 -38.17 18.13
N CYS A 236 -33.30 -39.23 18.77
CA CYS A 236 -33.73 -40.59 18.47
C CYS A 236 -35.22 -40.72 18.84
N PRO A 237 -36.13 -40.97 17.88
CA PRO A 237 -37.55 -41.07 18.19
C PRO A 237 -37.83 -42.39 18.92
N PRO A 238 -38.64 -42.40 19.98
CA PRO A 238 -38.99 -43.64 20.67
C PRO A 238 -39.88 -44.50 19.77
N GLN A 239 -39.59 -45.80 19.74
CA GLN A 239 -40.47 -46.90 19.29
C GLN A 239 -40.82 -46.96 17.78
N THR A 240 -40.04 -47.76 17.04
CA THR A 240 -40.59 -48.92 16.29
C THR A 240 -39.51 -49.98 16.11
N CYS A 241 -39.37 -50.89 17.07
CA CYS A 241 -38.69 -52.17 16.85
C CYS A 241 -39.50 -53.27 17.53
N ARG A 242 -40.54 -53.73 16.82
CA ARG A 242 -41.47 -54.76 17.31
C ARG A 242 -40.97 -56.14 16.90
N GLU A 243 -40.41 -56.84 17.89
CA GLU A 243 -40.37 -58.30 18.01
C GLU A 243 -39.77 -59.12 16.85
N ARG A 244 -38.59 -59.71 17.09
CA ARG A 244 -38.41 -61.18 17.03
C ARG A 244 -37.15 -61.66 17.77
N LEU A 245 -37.40 -62.30 18.92
CA LEU A 245 -36.73 -63.50 19.44
C LEU A 245 -35.18 -63.56 19.41
N GLY A 246 -34.55 -63.45 20.59
CA GLY A 246 -33.17 -63.93 20.80
C GLY A 246 -32.46 -63.36 22.03
N SER A 247 -32.36 -64.17 23.11
CA SER A 247 -31.37 -64.09 24.21
C SER A 247 -31.03 -62.73 24.88
N VAL A 248 -31.52 -62.58 26.12
CA VAL A 248 -30.79 -61.94 27.25
C VAL A 248 -29.75 -62.97 27.79
N PRO A 249 -28.74 -62.62 28.63
CA PRO A 249 -28.27 -61.31 29.11
C PRO A 249 -26.74 -61.12 28.79
N SER A 250 -25.84 -60.43 29.50
CA SER A 250 -25.82 -59.63 30.76
C SER A 250 -24.54 -58.76 30.80
N CYS A 251 -24.59 -57.55 31.40
CA CYS A 251 -23.62 -57.17 32.46
C CYS A 251 -24.12 -55.95 33.26
N SER A 252 -23.78 -55.93 34.54
CA SER A 252 -24.24 -54.97 35.55
C SER A 252 -23.14 -53.98 35.93
N TRP A 253 -23.55 -52.73 36.21
CA TRP A 253 -22.87 -51.66 36.96
C TRP A 253 -21.34 -51.57 36.87
#